data_AF-A0A7J3X6R5-F1
#
_entry.id   AF-A0A7J3X6R5-F1
#
_cell.length_a   1.000
_cell.length_b   1.000
_cell.length_c   1.000
_cell.angle_alpha   90.00
_cell.angle_beta   90.00
_cell.angle_gamma   90.00
#
_symmetry.space_group_name_H-M   'P 1'
#
loop_
_entity.id
_entity.type
_entity.pdbx_description
1 polymer ?
#
loop_
_entity_poly.entity_id
_entity_poly.type
_entity_poly.pdbx_seq_one_letter_code
_entity_poly.pdbx_strand_id
1 'polypeptide(L)' 'MGSLEVILEDGVDVGRVLREAMLSRAGRVVLKIRAHDAPSAMERLREHLLDSYPFTLVVEVVK' A
#
# COMPACT_ATOMS: atom_id res chain seq x y z
N MET A 1 -14.92 10.49 4.91
CA MET A 1 -13.50 10.36 4.48
C MET A 1 -13.41 9.17 3.53
N GLY A 2 -12.78 9.34 2.37
CA GLY A 2 -12.67 8.27 1.36
C GLY A 2 -11.53 7.29 1.67
N SER A 3 -11.69 6.05 1.22
CA SER A 3 -10.67 4.99 1.25
C SER A 3 -10.19 4.67 -0.16
N LEU A 4 -8.88 4.46 -0.32
CA LEU A 4 -8.28 3.95 -1.55
C LEU A 4 -7.93 2.48 -1.35
N GLU A 5 -8.41 1.62 -2.24
CA GLU A 5 -8.07 0.19 -2.25
C GLU A 5 -7.18 -0.11 -3.46
N VAL A 6 -6.04 -0.75 -3.23
CA VAL A 6 -5.09 -1.10 -4.28
C VAL A 6 -4.66 -2.55 -4.11
N ILE A 7 -4.72 -3.30 -5.20
CA ILE A 7 -4.18 -4.67 -5.23
C ILE A 7 -2.70 -4.56 -5.60
N LEU A 8 -1.83 -5.04 -4.73
CA LEU A 8 -0.40 -5.17 -5.00
C LEU A 8 -0.16 -6.52 -5.66
N GLU A 9 0.18 -6.46 -6.94
CA GLU A 9 0.67 -7.60 -7.72
C GLU A 9 2.19 -7.49 -7.90
N ASP A 10 2.81 -8.55 -8.41
CA ASP A 10 4.23 -8.50 -8.76
C ASP A 10 4.50 -7.39 -9.79
N GLY A 11 5.61 -6.67 -9.61
CA GLY A 11 5.96 -5.48 -10.42
C GLY A 11 5.24 -4.17 -10.07
N VAL A 12 4.30 -4.13 -9.11
CA VAL A 12 3.69 -2.86 -8.66
C VAL A 12 4.69 -2.04 -7.84
N ASP A 13 4.87 -0.77 -8.21
CA ASP A 13 5.65 0.23 -7.46
C ASP A 13 4.81 0.75 -6.28
N VAL A 14 5.10 0.21 -5.09
CA VAL A 14 4.46 0.56 -3.82
C VAL A 14 4.63 2.05 -3.51
N GLY A 15 5.83 2.62 -3.74
CA GLY A 15 6.10 4.02 -3.48
C GLY A 15 5.26 4.96 -4.36
N ARG A 16 5.06 4.59 -5.63
CA ARG A 16 4.13 5.30 -6.51
C ARG A 16 2.69 5.27 -5.97
N VAL A 17 2.20 4.10 -5.55
CA VAL A 17 0.85 3.96 -4.99
C VAL A 17 0.67 4.85 -3.75
N LEU A 18 1.62 4.85 -2.82
CA LEU A 18 1.56 5.66 -1.61
C LEU A 18 1.59 7.18 -1.91
N ARG A 19 2.38 7.61 -2.90
CA ARG A 19 2.40 9.00 -3.38
C ARG A 19 1.09 9.41 -4.04
N GLU A 20 0.51 8.58 -4.90
CA GLU A 20 -0.78 8.85 -5.52
C GLU A 20 -1.91 8.91 -4.46
N ALA A 21 -1.86 8.02 -3.46
CA ALA A 21 -2.78 8.04 -2.34
C ALA A 21 -2.69 9.35 -1.53
N MET A 22 -1.48 9.87 -1.31
CA MET A 22 -1.26 11.15 -0.66
C MET A 22 -1.91 12.30 -1.45
N LEU A 23 -1.74 12.33 -2.77
CA LEU A 23 -2.35 13.34 -3.64
C LEU A 23 -3.88 13.24 -3.67
N SER A 24 -4.42 12.03 -3.54
CA SER A 24 -5.88 11.77 -3.53
C SER A 24 -6.58 12.24 -2.24
N ARG A 25 -5.83 12.70 -1.23
CA ARG A 25 -6.33 13.03 0.12
C ARG A 25 -7.14 11.89 0.76
N ALA A 26 -6.82 10.64 0.41
CA ALA A 26 -7.42 9.47 1.04
C ALA A 26 -7.06 9.48 2.53
N GLY A 27 -8.03 9.24 3.41
CA GLY A 27 -7.77 9.11 4.85
C GLY A 27 -7.27 7.72 5.24
N ARG A 28 -7.52 6.74 4.36
CA ARG A 28 -7.18 5.33 4.53
C ARG A 28 -6.77 4.72 3.20
N VAL A 29 -5.69 3.95 3.21
CA VAL A 29 -5.18 3.20 2.07
C VAL A 29 -5.17 1.73 2.45
N VAL A 30 -5.80 0.88 1.64
CA VAL A 30 -5.83 -0.57 1.83
C VAL A 30 -5.03 -1.22 0.70
N LEU A 31 -3.92 -1.86 1.06
CA LEU A 31 -3.10 -2.63 0.14
C LEU A 31 -3.50 -4.10 0.25
N LYS A 32 -4.14 -4.63 -0.78
CA LYS A 32 -4.53 -6.04 -0.89
C LYS A 32 -3.38 -6.82 -1.55
N ILE A 33 -2.80 -7.77 -0.83
CA ILE A 33 -1.63 -8.52 -1.26
C ILE A 33 -1.99 -10.00 -1.33
N ARG A 34 -1.68 -10.70 -2.42
CA ARG A 34 -1.89 -12.15 -2.48
C ARG A 34 -0.93 -12.87 -1.54
N ALA A 35 -1.36 -13.97 -0.94
CA ALA A 35 -0.55 -14.69 0.06
C ALA A 35 0.84 -15.11 -0.44
N HIS A 36 0.98 -15.45 -1.73
CA HIS A 36 2.28 -15.82 -2.32
C HIS A 36 3.20 -14.62 -2.54
N ASP A 37 2.66 -13.41 -2.72
CA ASP A 37 3.43 -12.17 -2.94
C ASP A 37 3.71 -11.42 -1.62
N ALA A 38 3.12 -11.87 -0.50
CA ALA A 38 3.24 -11.20 0.78
C ALA A 38 4.69 -10.96 1.24
N PRO A 39 5.64 -11.91 1.14
CA PRO A 39 7.02 -11.67 1.55
C PRO A 39 7.69 -10.55 0.75
N SER A 40 7.62 -10.60 -0.58
CA SER A 40 8.26 -9.63 -1.46
C SER A 40 7.59 -8.25 -1.39
N ALA A 41 6.27 -8.21 -1.22
CA ALA A 41 5.53 -6.96 -1.04
C ALA A 41 5.84 -6.31 0.32
N MET A 42 6.02 -7.09 1.39
CA MET A 42 6.39 -6.56 2.71
C MET A 42 7.81 -5.99 2.73
N GLU A 43 8.77 -6.57 2.02
CA GLU A 43 10.11 -5.99 1.87
C GLU A 43 10.06 -4.63 1.18
N ARG A 44 9.36 -4.55 0.03
CA ARG A 44 9.13 -3.29 -0.69
C ARG A 44 8.41 -2.26 0.18
N LEU A 45 7.40 -2.67 0.94
CA LEU A 45 6.65 -1.78 1.84
C LEU A 45 7.58 -1.18 2.90
N ARG A 46 8.48 -1.98 3.47
CA ARG A 46 9.39 -1.57 4.55
C ARG A 46 10.28 -0.41 4.14
N GLU A 47 10.72 -0.35 2.88
CA GLU A 47 11.52 0.76 2.35
C GLU A 47 10.78 2.10 2.38
N HIS A 48 9.44 2.06 2.32
CA HIS A 48 8.58 3.24 2.31
C HIS A 48 7.96 3.57 3.67
N LEU A 49 8.00 2.67 4.66
CA LEU A 49 7.43 2.89 6.00
C LEU A 49 8.16 3.96 6.82
N LEU A 50 9.37 4.37 6.40
CA LEU A 50 10.10 5.47 7.02
C LEU A 50 9.49 6.83 6.70
N ASP A 51 8.68 6.90 5.64
CA ASP A 51 7.99 8.13 5.26
C ASP A 51 6.75 8.35 6.14
N SER A 52 6.50 9.60 6.50
CA SER A 52 5.28 9.98 7.23
C SER A 52 4.15 10.23 6.25
N TYR A 53 3.12 9.37 6.30
CA TYR A 53 1.93 9.50 5.47
C TYR A 53 0.74 10.09 6.25
N PRO A 54 -0.05 11.01 5.66
CA PRO A 54 -1.22 11.62 6.30
C PRO A 54 -2.46 10.70 6.26
N PHE A 55 -2.27 9.38 6.15
CA PHE A 55 -3.33 8.40 6.02
C PHE A 55 -3.02 7.14 6.82
N THR A 56 -4.06 6.40 7.18
CA THR A 56 -3.89 5.06 7.76
C THR A 56 -3.60 4.06 6.65
N LEU A 57 -2.42 3.44 6.69
CA LEU A 57 -2.09 2.33 5.80
C LEU A 57 -2.53 1.01 6.43
N VAL A 58 -3.37 0.26 5.71
CA VAL A 58 -3.82 -1.08 6.09
C VAL A 58 -3.32 -2.05 5.04
N VAL A 59 -2.66 -3.11 5.49
CA VAL A 59 -2.22 -4.20 4.62
C VAL A 59 -3.12 -5.40 4.85
N GLU A 60 -3.76 -5.87 3.80
CA GLU A 60 -4.68 -7.01 3.83
C GLU A 60 -4.12 -8.12 2.95
N VAL A 61 -3.80 -9.26 3.55
CA VAL A 61 -3.35 -10.43 2.80
C VAL A 61 -4.59 -11.23 2.38
N VAL A 62 -4.82 -11.31 1.08
CA VAL A 62 -5.92 -12.05 0.47
C VAL A 62 -5.45 -13.43 -0.01
N LYS A 63 -6.37 -14.40 0.01
CA LYS A 63 -6.11 -15.78 -0.43
C LYS A 63 -5.77 -15.85 -1.91
#